data_AF-A0A6I8UZH6-F1
#
_entry.id   AF-A0A6I8UZH6-F1
#
_cell.length_a   1.000
_cell.length_b   1.000
_cell.length_c   1.000
_cell.angle_alpha   90.00
_cell.angle_beta   90.00
_cell.angle_gamma   90.00
#
_symmetry.space_group_name_H-M   'P 1'
#
loop_
_entity.id
_entity.type
_entity.pdbx_description
1 polymer ?
#
loop_
_entity_poly.entity_id
_entity_poly.type
_entity_poly.pdbx_seq_one_letter_code
_entity_poly.pdbx_strand_id
1 'polypeptide(L)'
;MQYVFQDSFESVAQHFLFSIQNSAAVASLVNILFNTEHSFATLRIILVDEISRMNYLSACLEVALKDGKYVVGYKQSLKALRGGKAKLVILASNIPSEMKSEMEKYAAETKTRVMRFCGNNFDLGNAIGKYFNVGTLVITDTKVSEHIVHLLAADNREK
;
A
#
# COMPACT_ATOMS: atom_id res chain seq x y z
N MET A 1 6.82 32.70 27.11
CA MET A 1 7.47 31.39 27.32
C MET A 1 6.95 30.43 26.24
N GLN A 2 7.33 30.66 24.98
CA GLN A 2 6.85 29.92 23.79
C GLN A 2 8.02 29.82 22.79
N TYR A 3 9.09 29.10 23.11
CA TYR A 3 10.23 28.93 22.17
C TYR A 3 11.07 27.69 22.51
N VAL A 4 10.42 26.52 22.72
CA VAL A 4 11.14 25.24 22.94
C VAL A 4 10.53 24.07 22.15
N PHE A 5 9.40 24.25 21.45
CA PHE A 5 8.71 23.16 20.75
C PHE A 5 8.95 23.12 19.23
N GLN A 6 9.73 24.05 18.69
CA GLN A 6 9.96 24.17 17.24
C GLN A 6 11.24 23.43 16.81
N ASP A 7 12.29 23.46 17.62
CA ASP A 7 13.59 22.80 17.34
C ASP A 7 13.52 21.26 17.28
N SER A 8 12.55 20.66 17.98
CA SER A 8 12.37 19.20 18.01
C SER A 8 11.78 18.64 16.72
N PHE A 9 10.96 19.43 16.00
CA PHE A 9 10.39 19.01 14.72
C PHE A 9 11.43 19.09 13.59
N GLU A 10 12.27 20.12 13.62
CA GLU A 10 13.28 20.36 12.60
C GLU A 10 14.41 19.31 12.68
N SER A 11 14.79 18.89 13.89
CA SER A 11 15.76 17.81 14.10
C SER A 11 15.23 16.44 13.64
N VAL A 12 13.95 16.14 13.88
CA VAL A 12 13.31 14.90 13.41
C VAL A 12 13.16 14.91 11.89
N ALA A 13 12.80 16.05 11.29
CA ALA A 13 12.75 16.21 9.84
C ALA A 13 14.14 16.05 9.22
N GLN A 14 15.19 16.62 9.81
CA GLN A 14 16.58 16.45 9.34
C GLN A 14 17.04 15.00 9.43
N HIS A 15 16.70 14.27 10.49
CA HIS A 15 17.02 12.85 10.63
C HIS A 15 16.27 12.00 9.59
N PHE A 16 15.02 12.35 9.27
CA PHE A 16 14.24 11.69 8.21
C PHE A 16 14.77 12.01 6.80
N LEU A 17 15.21 13.26 6.57
CA LEU A 17 15.83 13.71 5.32
C LEU A 17 17.18 13.03 5.06
N PHE A 18 17.97 12.75 6.11
CA PHE A 18 19.22 11.99 6.00
C PHE A 18 18.98 10.54 5.54
N SER A 19 17.86 9.94 5.95
CA SER A 19 17.47 8.59 5.51
C SER A 19 16.97 8.54 4.05
N ILE A 20 16.51 9.67 3.50
CA ILE A 20 15.94 9.77 2.14
C ILE A 20 17.01 10.19 1.10
N GLN A 21 18.20 10.61 1.54
CA GLN A 21 19.26 11.17 0.69
C GLN A 21 19.98 10.19 -0.26
N ASN A 22 19.60 8.92 -0.35
CA ASN A 22 20.33 7.92 -1.16
C ASN A 22 20.07 7.98 -2.68
N SER A 23 19.55 9.08 -3.22
CA SER A 23 19.48 9.31 -4.66
C SER A 23 19.49 10.80 -4.99
N ALA A 24 20.42 11.21 -5.87
CA ALA A 24 20.61 12.60 -6.29
C ALA A 24 19.33 13.23 -6.89
N ALA A 25 18.42 12.42 -7.44
CA ALA A 25 17.15 12.89 -7.97
C ALA A 25 16.16 13.35 -6.88
N VAL A 26 16.20 12.70 -5.72
CA VAL A 26 15.27 12.99 -4.60
C VAL A 26 15.70 14.26 -3.88
N ALA A 27 17.01 14.48 -3.70
CA ALA A 27 17.54 15.70 -3.10
C ALA A 27 17.19 16.98 -3.90
N SER A 28 17.23 16.90 -5.24
CA SER A 28 16.90 18.03 -6.11
C SER A 28 15.40 18.36 -6.10
N LEU A 29 14.53 17.35 -6.08
CA LEU A 29 13.08 17.52 -5.96
C LEU A 29 12.66 18.07 -4.60
N VAL A 30 13.30 17.62 -3.52
CA VAL A 30 13.08 18.15 -2.17
C VAL A 30 13.47 19.63 -2.11
N ASN A 31 14.61 20.03 -2.69
CA ASN A 31 15.06 21.43 -2.65
C ASN A 31 14.18 22.38 -3.49
N ILE A 32 13.59 21.89 -4.58
CA ILE A 32 12.60 22.62 -5.38
C ILE A 32 11.26 22.73 -4.62
N LEU A 33 10.84 21.66 -3.93
CA LEU A 33 9.63 21.64 -3.10
C LEU A 33 9.72 22.60 -1.90
N PHE A 34 10.92 22.84 -1.36
CA PHE A 34 11.10 23.69 -0.19
C PHE A 34 11.00 25.21 -0.47
N ASN A 35 11.06 25.65 -1.73
CA ASN A 35 11.13 27.08 -2.08
C ASN A 35 9.77 27.78 -2.28
N THR A 36 8.64 27.11 -2.04
CA THR A 36 7.31 27.73 -2.21
C THR A 36 6.43 27.52 -0.98
N GLU A 37 6.16 28.60 -0.23
CA GLU A 37 5.45 28.54 1.06
C GLU A 37 4.01 28.00 0.97
N HIS A 38 3.37 28.10 -0.19
CA HIS A 38 2.03 27.54 -0.43
C HIS A 38 2.01 26.02 -0.66
N SER A 39 3.15 25.38 -0.90
CA SER A 39 3.23 23.95 -1.24
C SER A 39 3.14 23.02 -0.01
N PHE A 40 3.62 23.47 1.15
CA PHE A 40 3.77 22.60 2.33
C PHE A 40 2.46 22.19 3.01
N ALA A 41 1.44 23.05 3.03
CA ALA A 41 0.14 22.69 3.63
C ALA A 41 -0.54 21.59 2.82
N THR A 42 -0.53 21.73 1.49
CA THR A 42 -1.03 20.74 0.55
C THR A 42 -0.22 19.45 0.64
N LEU A 43 1.12 19.53 0.67
CA LEU A 43 1.98 18.37 0.83
C LEU A 43 1.70 17.63 2.15
N ARG A 44 1.51 18.36 3.25
CA ARG A 44 1.24 17.78 4.58
C ARG A 44 -0.10 17.07 4.61
N ILE A 45 -1.13 17.62 3.96
CA ILE A 45 -2.45 16.98 3.85
C ILE A 45 -2.34 15.69 3.01
N ILE A 46 -1.67 15.75 1.86
CA ILE A 46 -1.46 14.57 0.98
C ILE A 46 -0.70 13.47 1.72
N LEU A 47 0.36 13.83 2.46
CA LEU A 47 1.22 12.88 3.15
C LEU A 47 0.52 12.24 4.36
N VAL A 48 -0.28 13.00 5.11
CA VAL A 48 -1.11 12.48 6.20
C VAL A 48 -2.22 11.57 5.68
N ASP A 49 -2.82 11.91 4.53
CA ASP A 49 -3.83 11.09 3.87
C ASP A 49 -3.21 9.76 3.39
N GLU A 50 -2.03 9.78 2.76
CA GLU A 50 -1.34 8.57 2.29
C GLU A 50 -0.93 7.63 3.43
N ILE A 51 -0.43 8.18 4.54
CA ILE A 51 -0.10 7.41 5.74
C ILE A 51 -1.39 6.81 6.35
N SER A 52 -2.46 7.59 6.42
CA SER A 52 -3.75 7.11 6.93
C SER A 52 -4.33 6.00 6.04
N ARG A 53 -4.19 6.12 4.71
CA ARG A 53 -4.59 5.08 3.74
C ARG A 53 -3.82 3.77 3.96
N MET A 54 -2.50 3.84 4.15
CA MET A 54 -1.67 2.66 4.42
C MET A 54 -2.08 1.96 5.71
N ASN A 55 -2.33 2.72 6.78
CA ASN A 55 -2.78 2.18 8.07
C ASN A 55 -4.22 1.65 8.03
N TYR A 56 -5.09 2.24 7.20
CA TYR A 56 -6.46 1.78 7.06
C TYR A 56 -6.54 0.48 6.25
N LEU A 57 -5.65 0.29 5.26
CA LEU A 57 -5.56 -0.95 4.50
C LEU A 57 -5.17 -2.14 5.40
N SER A 58 -4.18 -1.98 6.27
CA SER A 58 -3.79 -3.04 7.21
C SER A 58 -4.93 -3.38 8.18
N ALA A 59 -5.68 -2.38 8.67
CA ALA A 59 -6.87 -2.62 9.49
C ALA A 59 -7.99 -3.36 8.71
N CYS A 60 -8.23 -3.03 7.44
CA CYS A 60 -9.19 -3.76 6.59
C CYS A 60 -8.77 -5.20 6.34
N LEU A 61 -7.46 -5.42 6.14
CA LEU A 61 -6.91 -6.77 6.02
C LEU A 61 -7.16 -7.56 7.30
N GLU A 62 -6.95 -6.98 8.48
CA GLU A 62 -7.27 -7.63 9.76
C GLU A 62 -8.72 -8.14 9.82
N VAL A 63 -9.68 -7.30 9.38
CA VAL A 63 -11.10 -7.67 9.31
C VAL A 63 -11.33 -8.81 8.30
N ALA A 64 -10.71 -8.74 7.12
CA ALA A 64 -10.80 -9.77 6.08
C ALA A 64 -10.44 -11.18 6.59
N LEU A 65 -9.55 -11.22 7.58
CA LEU A 65 -8.97 -12.46 8.08
C LEU A 65 -9.81 -13.07 9.20
N LYS A 66 -10.55 -12.25 9.94
CA LYS A 66 -11.56 -12.72 10.92
C LYS A 66 -12.64 -13.55 10.22
N ASP A 67 -12.99 -13.18 8.98
CA ASP A 67 -14.00 -13.89 8.19
C ASP A 67 -13.47 -15.14 7.47
N GLY A 68 -12.14 -15.37 7.45
CA GLY A 68 -11.52 -16.56 6.87
C GLY A 68 -11.67 -16.72 5.34
N LYS A 69 -12.26 -15.74 4.65
CA LYS A 69 -12.54 -15.79 3.20
C LYS A 69 -11.42 -15.14 2.39
N TYR A 70 -10.23 -15.69 2.55
CA TYR A 70 -9.04 -15.28 1.83
C TYR A 70 -8.17 -16.49 1.49
N VAL A 71 -7.29 -16.31 0.51
CA VAL A 71 -6.36 -17.32 0.02
C VAL A 71 -4.98 -16.70 -0.04
N VAL A 72 -3.97 -17.40 0.45
CA VAL A 72 -2.58 -16.92 0.48
C VAL A 72 -1.67 -17.82 -0.34
N GLY A 73 -0.65 -17.20 -0.95
CA GLY A 73 0.40 -17.89 -1.68
C GLY A 73 0.07 -18.12 -3.15
N TYR A 74 1.09 -17.99 -3.99
CA TYR A 74 0.98 -17.96 -5.45
C TYR A 74 0.19 -19.14 -6.06
N LYS A 75 0.50 -20.39 -5.68
CA LYS A 75 -0.19 -21.58 -6.22
C LYS A 75 -1.68 -21.61 -5.89
N GLN A 76 -2.06 -21.20 -4.69
CA GLN A 76 -3.47 -21.19 -4.27
C GLN A 76 -4.19 -19.99 -4.89
N SER A 77 -3.55 -18.84 -4.97
CA SER A 77 -4.05 -17.64 -5.64
C SER A 77 -4.35 -17.90 -7.12
N LEU A 78 -3.48 -18.61 -7.85
CA LEU A 78 -3.75 -19.03 -9.23
C LEU A 78 -4.97 -19.95 -9.34
N LYS A 79 -5.15 -20.90 -8.40
CA LYS A 79 -6.34 -21.76 -8.37
C LYS A 79 -7.61 -20.95 -8.11
N ALA A 80 -7.55 -19.98 -7.19
CA ALA A 80 -8.69 -19.11 -6.88
C ALA A 80 -9.06 -18.20 -8.06
N LEU A 81 -8.07 -17.67 -8.78
CA LEU A 81 -8.25 -16.90 -10.01
C LEU A 81 -8.89 -17.76 -11.11
N ARG A 82 -8.30 -18.91 -11.45
CA ARG A 82 -8.85 -19.82 -12.46
C ARG A 82 -10.25 -20.33 -12.12
N GLY A 83 -10.56 -20.47 -10.84
CA GLY A 83 -11.88 -20.86 -10.36
C GLY A 83 -12.91 -19.72 -10.34
N GLY A 84 -12.55 -18.49 -10.71
CA GLY A 84 -13.45 -17.32 -10.71
C GLY A 84 -13.91 -16.88 -9.31
N LYS A 85 -13.27 -17.40 -8.25
CA LYS A 85 -13.60 -17.08 -6.85
C LYS A 85 -12.85 -15.86 -6.32
N ALA A 86 -11.81 -15.42 -7.03
CA ALA A 86 -11.00 -14.27 -6.67
C ALA A 86 -11.73 -12.96 -6.99
N LYS A 87 -11.85 -12.07 -6.00
CA LYS A 87 -12.45 -10.72 -6.15
C LYS A 87 -11.40 -9.62 -6.15
N LEU A 88 -10.39 -9.75 -5.29
CA LEU A 88 -9.26 -8.84 -5.21
C LEU A 88 -7.96 -9.63 -5.06
N VAL A 89 -6.93 -9.28 -5.83
CA VAL A 89 -5.57 -9.79 -5.71
C VAL A 89 -4.69 -8.69 -5.13
N ILE A 90 -3.90 -9.02 -4.12
CA ILE A 90 -2.93 -8.14 -3.47
C ILE A 90 -1.55 -8.73 -3.64
N LEU A 91 -0.63 -7.92 -4.16
CA LEU A 91 0.74 -8.30 -4.44
C LEU A 91 1.70 -7.46 -3.58
N ALA A 92 2.59 -8.11 -2.85
CA ALA A 92 3.71 -7.45 -2.18
C ALA A 92 4.66 -6.77 -3.19
N SER A 93 5.39 -5.76 -2.73
CA SER A 93 6.31 -4.98 -3.58
C SER A 93 7.51 -5.78 -4.08
N ASN A 94 7.95 -6.79 -3.31
CA ASN A 94 9.15 -7.59 -3.56
C ASN A 94 8.93 -8.93 -4.29
N ILE A 95 7.76 -9.14 -4.90
CA ILE A 95 7.52 -10.35 -5.71
C ILE A 95 8.37 -10.31 -6.99
N PRO A 96 8.93 -11.45 -7.44
CA PRO A 96 9.58 -11.56 -8.74
C PRO A 96 8.71 -11.03 -9.89
N SER A 97 9.32 -10.30 -10.83
CA SER A 97 8.63 -9.68 -11.96
C SER A 97 7.84 -10.66 -12.81
N GLU A 98 8.36 -11.88 -13.00
CA GLU A 98 7.69 -12.96 -13.73
C GLU A 98 6.37 -13.36 -13.07
N MET A 99 6.39 -13.65 -11.76
CA MET A 99 5.20 -14.02 -11.00
C MET A 99 4.17 -12.88 -10.97
N LYS A 100 4.64 -11.64 -10.86
CA LYS A 100 3.78 -10.45 -10.90
C LYS A 100 3.06 -10.34 -12.25
N SER A 101 3.81 -10.41 -13.35
CA SER A 101 3.25 -10.29 -14.71
C SER A 101 2.24 -11.39 -14.99
N GLU A 102 2.55 -12.63 -14.58
CA GLU A 102 1.64 -13.75 -14.74
C GLU A 102 0.34 -13.57 -13.94
N MET A 103 0.44 -13.15 -12.67
CA MET A 103 -0.72 -12.88 -11.83
C MET A 103 -1.58 -11.73 -12.38
N GLU A 104 -0.96 -10.65 -12.86
CA GLU A 104 -1.64 -9.51 -13.49
C GLU A 104 -2.36 -9.94 -14.77
N LYS A 105 -1.75 -10.82 -15.58
CA LYS A 105 -2.38 -11.38 -16.78
C LYS A 105 -3.61 -12.23 -16.46
N TYR A 106 -3.51 -13.18 -15.53
CA TYR A 106 -4.66 -14.01 -15.14
C TYR A 106 -5.77 -13.18 -14.51
N ALA A 107 -5.43 -12.17 -13.70
CA ALA A 107 -6.42 -11.27 -13.14
C ALA A 107 -7.16 -10.45 -14.21
N ALA A 108 -6.46 -10.05 -15.28
CA ALA A 108 -7.09 -9.38 -16.42
C ALA A 108 -8.08 -10.31 -17.16
N GLU A 109 -7.71 -11.58 -17.37
CA GLU A 109 -8.59 -12.59 -17.98
C GLU A 109 -9.86 -12.84 -17.16
N THR A 110 -9.75 -12.84 -15.82
CA THR A 110 -10.88 -13.08 -14.91
C THR A 110 -11.61 -11.80 -14.50
N LYS A 111 -11.20 -10.63 -15.03
CA LYS A 111 -11.69 -9.29 -14.63
C LYS A 111 -11.59 -9.04 -13.12
N THR A 112 -10.59 -9.62 -12.47
CA THR A 112 -10.34 -9.45 -11.04
C THR A 112 -9.48 -8.21 -10.80
N ARG A 113 -9.76 -7.43 -9.75
CA ARG A 113 -8.97 -6.25 -9.42
C ARG A 113 -7.61 -6.67 -8.85
N VAL A 114 -6.53 -5.97 -9.25
CA VAL A 114 -5.19 -6.14 -8.69
C VAL A 114 -4.78 -4.88 -7.95
N MET A 115 -4.24 -5.05 -6.75
CA MET A 115 -3.71 -3.98 -5.91
C MET A 115 -2.26 -4.31 -5.56
N ARG A 116 -1.39 -3.31 -5.67
CA ARG A 116 0.01 -3.39 -5.26
C ARG A 116 0.13 -2.87 -3.84
N PHE A 117 0.62 -3.70 -2.94
CA PHE A 117 0.93 -3.33 -1.57
C PHE A 117 2.30 -2.65 -1.55
N CYS A 118 2.43 -1.54 -0.82
CA CYS A 118 3.67 -0.77 -0.74
C CYS A 118 4.78 -1.50 0.05
N GLY A 119 4.39 -2.37 1.00
CA GLY A 119 5.34 -3.13 1.82
C GLY A 119 5.81 -4.45 1.20
N ASN A 120 6.78 -5.06 1.88
CA ASN A 120 7.35 -6.35 1.49
C ASN A 120 6.43 -7.52 1.86
N ASN A 121 6.77 -8.72 1.41
CA ASN A 121 6.09 -9.96 1.77
C ASN A 121 6.03 -10.25 3.28
N PHE A 122 7.02 -9.77 4.05
CA PHE A 122 7.00 -9.83 5.52
C PHE A 122 5.94 -8.88 6.09
N ASP A 123 5.92 -7.63 5.64
CA ASP A 123 4.96 -6.62 6.08
C ASP A 123 3.52 -7.02 5.72
N LEU A 124 3.33 -7.60 4.54
CA LEU A 124 2.03 -8.12 4.12
C LEU A 124 1.59 -9.30 5.01
N GLY A 125 2.53 -10.19 5.37
CA GLY A 125 2.30 -11.27 6.34
C GLY A 125 1.89 -10.74 7.72
N ASN A 126 2.59 -9.73 8.22
CA ASN A 126 2.29 -9.10 9.50
C ASN A 126 0.96 -8.33 9.47
N ALA A 127 0.67 -7.62 8.37
CA ALA A 127 -0.61 -6.94 8.16
C ALA A 127 -1.79 -7.92 8.15
N ILE A 128 -1.54 -9.18 7.77
CA ILE A 128 -2.52 -10.26 7.89
C ILE A 128 -2.45 -11.07 9.20
N GLY A 129 -1.70 -10.62 10.20
CA GLY A 129 -1.56 -11.34 11.47
C GLY A 129 -0.99 -12.76 11.31
N LYS A 130 -0.24 -13.03 10.23
CA LYS A 130 0.44 -14.30 9.99
C LYS A 130 1.95 -14.10 10.11
N TYR A 131 2.60 -14.93 10.93
CA TYR A 131 4.06 -14.91 11.12
C TYR A 131 4.85 -15.53 9.95
N PHE A 132 4.25 -15.66 8.76
CA PHE A 132 4.92 -16.19 7.57
C PHE A 132 4.87 -15.19 6.42
N ASN A 133 5.89 -15.25 5.57
CA ASN A 133 6.03 -14.34 4.44
C ASN A 133 4.94 -14.61 3.39
N VAL A 134 4.16 -13.58 3.06
CA VAL A 134 3.10 -13.66 2.06
C VAL A 134 3.42 -12.74 0.91
N GLY A 135 3.78 -13.32 -0.24
CA GLY A 135 3.95 -12.56 -1.47
C GLY A 135 2.61 -12.18 -2.11
N THR A 136 1.67 -13.12 -2.15
CA THR A 136 0.39 -12.94 -2.84
C THR A 136 -0.76 -13.28 -1.92
N LEU A 137 -1.74 -12.38 -1.84
CA LEU A 137 -2.99 -12.57 -1.11
C LEU A 137 -4.16 -12.38 -2.08
N VAL A 138 -5.18 -13.22 -1.96
CA VAL A 138 -6.42 -13.13 -2.74
C VAL A 138 -7.59 -13.09 -1.77
N ILE A 139 -8.44 -12.09 -1.92
CA ILE A 139 -9.68 -11.97 -1.17
C ILE A 139 -10.81 -12.57 -2.02
N THR A 140 -11.56 -13.49 -1.42
CA THR A 140 -12.70 -14.15 -2.06
C THR A 140 -14.04 -13.56 -1.62
N ASP A 141 -14.09 -12.86 -0.47
CA ASP A 141 -15.28 -12.15 -0.04
C ASP A 141 -15.51 -10.87 -0.85
N THR A 142 -16.67 -10.78 -1.48
CA THR A 142 -17.14 -9.59 -2.19
C THR A 142 -17.22 -8.37 -1.27
N LYS A 143 -17.77 -8.50 -0.05
CA LYS A 143 -18.01 -7.35 0.84
C LYS A 143 -16.71 -6.64 1.22
N VAL A 144 -15.71 -7.42 1.62
CA VAL A 144 -14.40 -6.90 2.01
C VAL A 144 -13.67 -6.34 0.78
N SER A 145 -13.76 -7.02 -0.37
CA SER A 145 -13.15 -6.52 -1.60
C SER A 145 -13.76 -5.19 -2.05
N GLU A 146 -15.08 -5.01 -1.94
CA GLU A 146 -15.77 -3.77 -2.28
C GLU A 146 -15.40 -2.65 -1.31
N HIS A 147 -15.29 -2.95 -0.01
CA HIS A 147 -14.83 -1.97 0.99
C HIS A 147 -13.41 -1.48 0.69
N ILE A 148 -12.48 -2.40 0.40
CA ILE A 148 -11.10 -2.06 0.02
C ILE A 148 -11.06 -1.28 -1.29
N VAL A 149 -11.83 -1.69 -2.31
CA VAL A 149 -11.87 -1.02 -3.60
C VAL A 149 -12.51 0.36 -3.50
N HIS A 150 -13.55 0.55 -2.69
CA HIS A 150 -14.20 1.86 -2.51
C HIS A 150 -13.22 2.90 -1.96
N LEU A 151 -12.37 2.50 -1.01
CA LEU A 151 -11.32 3.38 -0.46
C LEU A 151 -10.27 3.75 -1.51
N LEU A 152 -9.98 2.86 -2.45
CA LEU A 152 -9.07 3.10 -3.56
C LEU A 152 -9.73 3.81 -4.75
N ALA A 153 -11.05 3.71 -4.89
CA ALA A 153 -11.82 4.31 -5.97
C ALA A 153 -12.21 5.75 -5.66
N ALA A 154 -12.26 6.15 -4.38
CA ALA A 154 -12.37 7.54 -3.95
C ALA A 154 -11.22 8.42 -4.52
N ASP A 155 -10.10 7.81 -4.87
CA ASP A 155 -8.91 8.44 -5.48
C ASP A 155 -9.00 8.56 -7.02
N ASN A 156 -9.92 7.83 -7.69
CA ASN A 156 -9.99 7.78 -9.16
C ASN A 156 -11.18 8.54 -9.76
N ARG A 157 -11.88 9.39 -8.99
CA ARG A 157 -12.97 10.27 -9.47
C ARG A 157 -12.54 11.72 -9.73
N GLU A 158 -11.25 11.97 -9.98
CA GLU A 158 -10.73 13.26 -10.44
C GLU A 158 -9.94 13.15 -11.76
N LYS A 159 -10.46 12.38 -12.72
CA LYS A 159 -10.08 12.53 -14.14
C LYS A 159 -11.31 12.55 -15.02
#